data_AF-A0A444V6P7-F1
#
_entry.id   AF-A0A444V6P7-F1
#
_cell.length_a   1.000
_cell.length_b   1.000
_cell.length_c   1.000
_cell.angle_alpha   90.00
_cell.angle_beta   90.00
_cell.angle_gamma   90.00
#
_symmetry.space_group_name_H-M   'P 1'
#
loop_
_entity.id
_entity.type
_entity.pdbx_description
1 polymer ?
#
loop_
_entity_poly.entity_id
_entity_poly.type
_entity_poly.pdbx_seq_one_letter_code
_entity_poly.pdbx_strand_id
1 'polypeptide(L)'
;MYQEMALLSGSTEQQFSSYSFNPLENLHEICTKKGVFYKKAKLLSQGEDFYCISHLEDNRTGYVIINVGGIKYRIPWTTLEEFPLTRLGKLKTCNNYDEIMDICDDYDVSCNEFFFDRNPCAFRTIMTFLAAGKLRLLREMCALSFQEELLYWGIEEKNLEWCCLRKLRQREEEYAEAKREEEEEVFPVTEESQSAFQEDVQMGGYMKKLRDMVENPHSGLPGKIFACLSVIFVTITAVTLCISTMPDLRDEEERVGN
;
A
#
# COMPACT_ATOMS: atom_id res chain seq x y z
N MET A 1 23.72 -38.98 -40.36
CA MET A 1 23.50 -40.24 -39.62
C MET A 1 22.02 -40.27 -39.29
N TYR A 2 21.31 -41.20 -39.92
CA TYR A 2 19.87 -41.44 -39.77
C TYR A 2 19.51 -41.70 -38.31
N GLN A 3 18.35 -41.23 -37.83
CA GLN A 3 17.15 -42.07 -37.74
C GLN A 3 15.95 -41.27 -37.18
N GLU A 4 14.85 -41.31 -37.92
CA GLU A 4 13.48 -40.95 -37.52
C GLU A 4 12.98 -41.82 -36.35
N MET A 5 11.96 -41.35 -35.61
CA MET A 5 10.61 -41.97 -35.60
C MET A 5 9.64 -41.29 -34.60
N ALA A 6 8.78 -40.46 -35.18
CA ALA A 6 7.30 -40.42 -35.07
C ALA A 6 6.53 -41.28 -34.02
N LEU A 7 5.53 -40.60 -33.39
CA LEU A 7 4.09 -40.92 -33.25
C LEU A 7 3.44 -41.41 -31.92
N LEU A 8 2.44 -40.60 -31.51
CA LEU A 8 1.11 -40.88 -30.91
C LEU A 8 0.93 -41.14 -29.40
N SER A 9 0.24 -40.21 -28.72
CA SER A 9 -1.21 -40.26 -28.44
C SER A 9 -1.53 -39.45 -27.17
N GLY A 10 -2.60 -38.65 -27.21
CA GLY A 10 -3.02 -37.82 -26.09
C GLY A 10 -3.63 -38.60 -24.94
N SER A 11 -3.71 -37.94 -23.79
CA SER A 11 -4.82 -38.03 -22.85
C SER A 11 -4.78 -36.82 -21.93
N THR A 12 -5.84 -36.03 -22.00
CA THR A 12 -6.24 -35.00 -21.05
C THR A 12 -6.62 -35.66 -19.73
N GLU A 13 -5.90 -35.35 -18.65
CA GLU A 13 -6.50 -35.30 -17.31
C GLU A 13 -5.90 -34.13 -16.54
N GLN A 14 -6.76 -33.15 -16.25
CA GLN A 14 -6.49 -32.08 -15.30
C GLN A 14 -6.44 -32.70 -13.90
N GLN A 15 -5.26 -32.71 -13.29
CA GLN A 15 -5.13 -32.86 -11.84
C GLN A 15 -4.60 -31.55 -11.26
N PHE A 16 -5.41 -30.96 -10.37
CA PHE A 16 -5.07 -29.80 -9.55
C PHE A 16 -3.77 -30.09 -8.78
N SER A 17 -2.69 -29.41 -9.17
CA SER A 17 -1.45 -29.41 -8.40
C SER A 17 -1.57 -28.42 -7.25
N SER A 18 -1.47 -28.92 -6.03
CA SER A 18 -1.26 -28.13 -4.82
C SER A 18 0.01 -27.30 -4.98
N TYR A 19 -0.12 -25.97 -4.97
CA TYR A 19 1.03 -25.07 -4.99
C TYR A 19 1.84 -25.23 -3.70
N SER A 20 2.93 -25.99 -3.81
CA SER A 20 4.04 -25.97 -2.86
C SER A 20 4.76 -24.63 -3.00
N PHE A 21 4.68 -23.80 -1.97
CA PHE A 21 5.51 -22.59 -1.88
C PHE A 21 6.95 -23.01 -1.60
N ASN A 22 7.82 -22.90 -2.62
CA ASN A 22 9.25 -22.94 -2.42
C ASN A 22 9.68 -21.69 -1.61
N PRO A 23 10.46 -21.84 -0.53
CA PRO A 23 11.02 -20.69 0.19
C PRO A 23 11.97 -19.91 -0.72
N LEU A 24 11.69 -18.62 -0.90
CA LEU A 24 12.51 -17.70 -1.67
C LEU A 24 13.83 -17.45 -0.93
N GLU A 25 14.87 -18.22 -1.31
CA GLU A 25 16.25 -17.86 -1.06
C GLU A 25 16.60 -16.58 -1.84
N ASN A 26 17.34 -15.69 -1.18
CA ASN A 26 17.90 -14.40 -1.65
C ASN A 26 17.10 -13.13 -1.33
N LEU A 27 16.97 -12.82 -0.04
CA LEU A 27 17.07 -11.43 0.41
C LEU A 27 18.56 -11.12 0.61
N HIS A 28 19.13 -10.38 -0.35
CA HIS A 28 20.51 -9.89 -0.29
C HIS A 28 20.66 -9.06 0.99
N GLU A 29 21.34 -9.65 1.97
CA GLU A 29 21.60 -9.09 3.28
C GLU A 29 22.53 -7.87 3.11
N ILE A 30 21.96 -6.66 3.10
CA ILE A 30 22.75 -5.45 3.30
C ILE A 30 23.16 -5.47 4.77
N CYS A 31 24.28 -6.16 5.05
CA CYS A 31 24.95 -6.17 6.33
C CYS A 31 25.45 -4.75 6.62
N THR A 32 24.60 -3.95 7.26
CA THR A 32 25.06 -2.73 7.92
C THR A 32 26.00 -3.16 9.04
N LYS A 33 27.24 -2.64 9.02
CA LYS A 33 28.31 -3.03 9.93
C LYS A 33 27.81 -3.01 11.40
N LYS A 34 27.56 -4.21 11.93
CA LYS A 34 27.11 -4.45 13.30
C LYS A 34 28.21 -4.07 14.28
N GLY A 35 27.87 -3.20 15.23
CA GLY A 35 28.71 -2.89 16.37
C GLY A 35 27.87 -2.31 17.50
N VAL A 36 27.87 -2.99 18.64
CA VAL A 36 27.40 -2.53 19.97
C VAL A 36 25.88 -2.49 20.23
N PHE A 37 25.01 -2.09 19.30
CA PHE A 37 23.59 -1.85 19.62
C PHE A 37 22.65 -3.07 19.58
N TYR A 38 23.06 -4.20 19.00
CA TYR A 38 22.19 -5.37 18.78
C TYR A 38 22.07 -6.35 19.96
N LYS A 39 22.56 -6.00 21.16
CA LYS A 39 22.53 -6.92 22.32
C LYS A 39 21.20 -6.96 23.07
N LYS A 40 20.21 -6.15 22.69
CA LYS A 40 18.98 -5.96 23.48
C LYS A 40 17.79 -6.82 23.06
N ALA A 41 17.78 -7.53 21.93
CA ALA A 41 16.63 -8.36 21.55
C ALA A 41 17.05 -9.53 20.67
N LYS A 42 16.57 -10.74 20.99
CA LYS A 42 16.84 -11.94 20.19
C LYS A 42 15.52 -12.41 19.55
N LEU A 43 15.55 -12.56 18.22
CA LEU A 43 14.53 -13.28 17.48
C LEU A 43 14.64 -14.77 17.81
N LEU A 44 13.56 -15.40 18.25
CA LEU A 44 13.56 -16.84 18.50
C LEU A 44 13.40 -17.57 17.15
N SER A 45 14.25 -18.56 16.91
CA SER A 45 14.18 -19.38 15.69
C SER A 45 13.18 -20.52 15.87
N GLN A 46 12.55 -20.96 14.77
CA GLN A 46 11.45 -21.94 14.66
C GLN A 46 11.77 -23.38 15.16
N GLY A 47 12.92 -23.57 15.82
CA GLY A 47 13.34 -24.81 16.49
C GLY A 47 13.77 -24.62 17.95
N GLU A 48 13.77 -23.38 18.46
CA GLU A 48 13.94 -23.06 19.88
C GLU A 48 12.61 -23.16 20.66
N ASP A 49 11.50 -23.46 19.97
CA ASP A 49 10.15 -23.63 20.54
C ASP A 49 10.06 -24.83 21.51
N PHE A 50 10.91 -25.85 21.34
CA PHE A 50 10.89 -27.08 22.17
C PHE A 50 11.55 -26.93 23.56
N TYR A 51 12.21 -25.81 23.86
CA TYR A 51 12.90 -25.60 25.15
C TYR A 51 12.14 -24.67 26.13
N CYS A 52 10.90 -24.30 25.85
CA CYS A 52 10.11 -23.49 26.78
C CYS A 52 9.66 -24.25 28.05
N ILE A 53 9.88 -25.57 28.13
CA ILE A 53 9.37 -26.45 29.21
C ILE A 53 10.41 -26.73 30.33
N SER A 54 11.52 -25.98 30.44
CA SER A 54 12.49 -26.24 31.53
C SER A 54 12.92 -25.06 32.38
N HIS A 55 12.33 -23.87 32.22
CA HIS A 55 12.69 -22.71 33.07
C HIS A 55 11.49 -21.92 33.61
N LEU A 56 10.47 -22.65 34.09
CA LEU A 56 9.46 -22.14 35.03
C LEU A 56 10.03 -21.83 36.44
N GLU A 57 11.36 -21.88 36.63
CA GLU A 57 12.03 -21.61 37.91
C GLU A 57 12.78 -20.27 37.99
N ASP A 58 12.37 -19.24 37.24
CA ASP A 58 12.76 -17.89 37.67
C ASP A 58 11.65 -16.86 37.47
N ASN A 59 10.95 -16.57 38.57
CA ASN A 59 10.11 -15.41 38.80
C ASN A 59 10.88 -14.07 38.68
N ARG A 60 12.08 -14.07 38.06
CA ARG A 60 12.98 -12.95 37.80
C ARG A 60 13.54 -12.94 36.38
N THR A 61 12.92 -13.62 35.42
CA THR A 61 13.33 -13.46 34.03
C THR A 61 13.12 -11.99 33.64
N GLY A 62 14.21 -11.24 33.53
CA GLY A 62 14.23 -9.83 33.13
C GLY A 62 13.77 -9.61 31.68
N TYR A 63 12.98 -10.53 31.13
CA TYR A 63 12.56 -10.63 29.74
C TYR A 63 11.06 -10.97 29.66
N VAL A 64 10.47 -10.60 28.54
CA VAL A 64 9.11 -10.92 28.10
C VAL A 64 9.15 -11.59 26.73
N ILE A 65 8.20 -12.47 26.46
CA ILE A 65 8.00 -13.07 25.14
C ILE A 65 6.84 -12.35 24.45
N ILE A 66 7.13 -11.73 23.32
CA ILE A 66 6.14 -11.06 22.47
C ILE A 66 6.04 -11.84 21.17
N ASN A 67 4.86 -12.35 20.84
CA ASN A 67 4.56 -13.04 19.60
C ASN A 67 3.73 -12.12 18.70
N VAL A 68 4.24 -11.78 17.52
CA VAL A 68 3.53 -10.94 16.56
C VAL A 68 3.37 -11.70 15.26
N GLY A 69 2.12 -12.00 14.87
CA GLY A 69 1.82 -12.74 13.64
C GLY A 69 2.53 -14.09 13.55
N GLY A 70 2.78 -14.75 14.69
CA GLY A 70 3.49 -16.03 14.80
C GLY A 70 5.01 -15.92 14.98
N ILE A 71 5.59 -14.72 14.93
CA ILE A 71 7.02 -14.50 15.17
C ILE A 71 7.26 -14.12 16.63
N LYS A 72 8.05 -14.93 17.34
CA LYS A 72 8.36 -14.72 18.77
C LYS A 72 9.65 -13.92 18.99
N TYR A 73 9.55 -12.95 19.89
CA TYR A 73 10.64 -12.06 20.30
C TYR A 73 10.87 -12.17 21.80
N ARG A 74 12.12 -12.43 22.20
CA ARG A 74 12.53 -12.35 23.60
C ARG A 74 13.14 -10.98 23.89
N ILE A 75 12.43 -10.16 24.66
CA ILE A 75 12.75 -8.75 24.88
C ILE A 75 12.98 -8.48 26.36
N PRO A 76 14.07 -7.83 26.78
CA PRO A 76 14.26 -7.40 28.16
C PRO A 76 13.17 -6.40 28.59
N TRP A 77 12.67 -6.54 29.82
CA TRP A 77 11.73 -5.57 30.40
C TRP A 77 12.30 -4.14 30.39
N THR A 78 13.60 -4.00 30.63
CA THR A 78 14.29 -2.71 30.60
C THR A 78 14.16 -1.99 29.26
N THR A 79 14.05 -2.73 28.15
CA THR A 79 13.85 -2.13 26.82
C THR A 79 12.45 -1.53 26.68
N LEU A 80 11.44 -2.17 27.26
CA LEU A 80 10.06 -1.65 27.22
C LEU A 80 9.85 -0.49 28.20
N GLU A 81 10.59 -0.49 29.32
CA GLU A 81 10.60 0.60 30.31
C GLU A 81 11.19 1.90 29.75
N GLU A 82 12.08 1.84 28.74
CA GLU A 82 12.56 3.03 28.02
C GLU A 82 11.43 3.72 27.24
N PHE A 83 10.33 3.02 26.96
CA PHE A 83 9.20 3.50 26.15
C PHE A 83 7.83 3.21 26.80
N PRO A 84 7.54 3.78 28.00
CA PRO A 84 6.39 3.39 28.81
C PRO A 84 5.03 3.75 28.19
N LEU A 85 4.99 4.74 27.29
CA LEU A 85 3.76 5.17 26.61
C LEU A 85 3.37 4.26 25.43
N THR A 86 4.31 3.44 24.94
CA THR A 86 4.03 2.49 23.86
C THR A 86 3.12 1.36 24.34
N ARG A 87 2.43 0.70 23.42
CA ARG A 87 1.58 -0.47 23.73
C ARG A 87 2.34 -1.54 24.52
N LEU A 88 3.57 -1.84 24.10
CA LEU A 88 4.42 -2.81 24.80
C LEU A 88 4.91 -2.30 26.17
N GLY A 89 5.21 -1.00 26.29
CA GLY A 89 5.59 -0.39 27.57
C GLY A 89 4.52 -0.57 28.66
N LYS A 90 3.25 -0.48 28.26
CA LYS A 90 2.10 -0.65 29.16
C LYS A 90 1.99 -2.07 29.75
N LEU A 91 2.48 -3.10 29.06
CA LEU A 91 2.47 -4.48 29.57
C LEU A 91 3.16 -4.61 30.93
N LYS A 92 4.20 -3.79 31.18
CA LYS A 92 4.92 -3.81 32.45
C LYS A 92 4.07 -3.36 33.64
N THR A 93 3.07 -2.50 33.39
CA THR A 93 2.19 -1.95 34.41
C THR A 93 0.94 -2.77 34.66
N CYS A 94 0.65 -3.77 33.81
CA CYS A 94 -0.51 -4.63 33.97
C CYS A 94 -0.37 -5.54 35.19
N ASN A 95 -1.40 -5.60 36.03
CA ASN A 95 -1.39 -6.39 37.26
C ASN A 95 -2.40 -7.53 37.26
N ASN A 96 -3.34 -7.54 36.31
CA ASN A 96 -4.37 -8.55 36.20
C ASN A 96 -4.56 -8.97 34.73
N TYR A 97 -5.29 -10.07 34.54
CA TYR A 97 -5.51 -10.66 33.23
C TYR A 97 -6.33 -9.75 32.31
N ASP A 98 -7.34 -9.04 32.85
CA ASP A 98 -8.20 -8.15 32.07
C ASP A 98 -7.40 -6.98 31.47
N GLU A 99 -6.51 -6.35 32.25
CA GLU A 99 -5.58 -5.31 31.78
C GLU A 99 -4.61 -5.83 30.72
N ILE A 100 -4.26 -7.11 30.75
CA ILE A 100 -3.42 -7.73 29.71
C ILE A 100 -4.22 -7.89 28.41
N MET A 101 -5.46 -8.39 28.51
CA MET A 101 -6.36 -8.58 27.36
C MET A 101 -6.74 -7.26 26.67
N ASP A 102 -6.72 -6.13 27.39
CA ASP A 102 -6.91 -4.81 26.77
C ASP A 102 -5.74 -4.40 25.84
N ILE A 103 -4.58 -5.05 25.99
CA ILE A 103 -3.35 -4.70 25.30
C ILE A 103 -3.04 -5.67 24.16
N CYS A 104 -3.18 -6.98 24.39
CA CYS A 104 -2.82 -8.04 23.45
C CYS A 104 -4.04 -8.90 23.08
N ASP A 105 -3.95 -9.61 21.96
CA ASP A 105 -5.08 -10.39 21.43
C ASP A 105 -5.21 -11.76 22.11
N ASP A 106 -4.10 -12.31 22.63
CA ASP A 106 -4.09 -13.52 23.46
C ASP A 106 -2.88 -13.52 24.42
N TYR A 107 -2.95 -14.26 25.52
CA TYR A 107 -1.88 -14.39 26.50
C TYR A 107 -1.77 -15.82 27.03
N ASP A 108 -0.65 -16.47 26.75
CA ASP A 108 -0.31 -17.78 27.29
C ASP A 108 0.43 -17.63 28.62
N VAL A 109 -0.30 -17.91 29.71
CA VAL A 109 0.21 -17.87 31.09
C VAL A 109 1.34 -18.89 31.31
N SER A 110 1.32 -20.03 30.61
CA SER A 110 2.32 -21.09 30.80
C SER A 110 3.69 -20.70 30.27
N CYS A 111 3.71 -19.97 29.16
CA CYS A 111 4.93 -19.48 28.52
C CYS A 111 5.25 -18.01 28.83
N ASN A 112 4.35 -17.30 29.54
CA ASN A 112 4.38 -15.84 29.70
C ASN A 112 4.56 -15.14 28.34
N GLU A 113 3.73 -15.54 27.38
CA GLU A 113 3.78 -15.11 25.98
C GLU A 113 2.56 -14.25 25.64
N PHE A 114 2.81 -13.03 25.16
CA PHE A 114 1.78 -12.09 24.72
C PHE A 114 1.67 -12.13 23.20
N PHE A 115 0.49 -12.43 22.68
CA PHE A 115 0.23 -12.56 21.26
C PHE A 115 -0.46 -11.33 20.68
N PHE A 116 -0.02 -10.92 19.49
CA PHE A 116 -0.55 -9.80 18.73
C PHE A 116 -0.79 -10.23 17.28
N ASP A 117 -2.04 -10.15 16.83
CA ASP A 117 -2.45 -10.45 15.45
C ASP A 117 -2.17 -9.26 14.52
N ARG A 118 -0.89 -8.89 14.42
CA ARG A 118 -0.39 -7.74 13.66
C ARG A 118 0.67 -8.15 12.66
N ASN A 119 1.06 -7.21 11.80
CA ASN A 119 2.02 -7.46 10.73
C ASN A 119 3.45 -7.71 11.29
N PRO A 120 4.02 -8.92 11.15
CA PRO A 120 5.34 -9.24 11.69
C PRO A 120 6.49 -8.46 11.01
N CYS A 121 6.33 -8.10 9.74
CA CYS A 121 7.34 -7.34 9.00
C CYS A 121 7.42 -5.88 9.49
N ALA A 122 6.27 -5.25 9.75
CA ALA A 122 6.22 -3.93 10.36
C ALA A 122 6.83 -3.97 11.77
N PHE A 123 6.43 -4.96 12.57
CA PHE A 123 6.90 -5.10 13.95
C PHE A 123 8.42 -5.29 14.05
N ARG A 124 9.06 -5.97 13.09
CA ARG A 124 10.53 -6.06 13.02
C ARG A 124 11.21 -4.68 13.01
N THR A 125 10.62 -3.74 12.28
CA THR A 125 11.14 -2.36 12.18
C THR A 125 10.91 -1.60 13.49
N ILE A 126 9.74 -1.75 14.10
CA ILE A 126 9.41 -1.21 15.42
C ILE A 126 10.36 -1.75 16.49
N MET A 127 10.62 -3.05 16.49
CA MET A 127 11.56 -3.67 17.44
C MET A 127 12.99 -3.15 17.27
N THR A 128 13.40 -2.89 16.02
CA THR A 128 14.69 -2.25 15.72
C THR A 128 14.74 -0.84 16.31
N PHE A 129 13.65 -0.07 16.23
CA PHE A 129 13.55 1.23 16.88
C PHE A 129 13.65 1.12 18.41
N LEU A 130 12.91 0.21 19.05
CA LEU A 130 12.98 0.03 20.50
C LEU A 130 14.38 -0.40 20.97
N ALA A 131 15.11 -1.19 20.18
CA ALA A 131 16.44 -1.67 20.56
C ALA A 131 17.57 -0.68 20.23
N ALA A 132 17.49 0.03 19.10
CA ALA A 132 18.58 0.84 18.55
C ALA A 132 18.26 2.34 18.41
N GLY A 133 17.03 2.75 18.70
CA GLY A 133 16.57 4.15 18.65
C GLY A 133 16.38 4.71 17.23
N LYS A 134 16.49 3.89 16.18
CA LYS A 134 16.38 4.34 14.79
C LYS A 134 15.13 3.80 14.12
N LEU A 135 14.22 4.69 13.74
CA LEU A 135 12.97 4.34 13.06
C LEU A 135 12.98 4.82 11.61
N ARG A 136 12.72 3.90 10.68
CA ARG A 136 12.57 4.20 9.24
C ARG A 136 11.34 3.47 8.70
N LEU A 137 10.81 3.94 7.59
CA LEU A 137 9.77 3.21 6.86
C LEU A 137 10.32 1.89 6.31
N LEU A 138 9.49 0.85 6.36
CA LEU A 138 9.74 -0.41 5.67
C LEU A 138 9.52 -0.23 4.17
N ARG A 139 10.49 -0.63 3.33
CA ARG A 139 10.45 -0.34 1.89
C ARG A 139 9.35 -1.10 1.16
N GLU A 140 9.10 -2.32 1.59
CA GLU A 140 8.15 -3.27 1.01
C GLU A 140 6.71 -3.05 1.50
N MET A 141 6.48 -2.02 2.31
CA MET A 141 5.18 -1.69 2.89
C MET A 141 4.74 -0.28 2.47
N CYS A 142 3.43 -0.10 2.28
CA CYS A 142 2.85 1.23 2.10
C CYS A 142 3.15 2.11 3.32
N ALA A 143 3.49 3.38 3.10
CA ALA A 143 3.80 4.32 4.18
C ALA A 143 2.61 4.55 5.12
N LEU A 144 1.40 4.67 4.57
CA LEU A 144 0.16 4.86 5.34
C LEU A 144 -0.17 3.60 6.17
N SER A 145 -0.02 2.41 5.60
CA SER A 145 -0.19 1.17 6.37
C SER A 145 0.85 1.02 7.48
N PHE A 146 2.09 1.48 7.25
CA PHE A 146 3.10 1.48 8.31
C PHE A 146 2.78 2.52 9.40
N GLN A 147 2.18 3.65 9.04
CA GLN A 147 1.69 4.64 10.01
C GLN A 147 0.59 4.06 10.91
N GLU A 148 -0.34 3.28 10.37
CA GLU A 148 -1.34 2.56 11.17
C GLU A 148 -0.70 1.61 12.19
N GLU A 149 0.39 0.93 11.80
CA GLU A 149 1.18 0.14 12.74
C GLU A 149 1.81 1.03 13.81
N LEU A 150 2.48 2.13 13.46
CA LEU A 150 3.05 3.05 14.45
C LEU A 150 1.99 3.53 15.46
N LEU A 151 0.81 3.88 14.98
CA LEU A 151 -0.32 4.27 15.82
C LEU A 151 -0.75 3.13 16.76
N TYR A 152 -0.90 1.91 16.24
CA TYR A 152 -1.26 0.73 17.03
C TYR A 152 -0.26 0.48 18.16
N TRP A 153 1.04 0.55 17.86
CA TRP A 153 2.12 0.33 18.82
C TRP A 153 2.37 1.52 19.75
N GLY A 154 1.70 2.66 19.52
CA GLY A 154 1.84 3.87 20.33
C GLY A 154 3.19 4.57 20.13
N ILE A 155 3.71 4.53 18.91
CA ILE A 155 4.97 5.19 18.53
C ILE A 155 4.64 6.43 17.70
N GLU A 156 5.13 7.58 18.16
CA GLU A 156 4.91 8.84 17.46
C GLU A 156 5.70 8.89 16.15
N GLU A 157 5.06 9.34 15.07
CA GLU A 157 5.67 9.47 13.74
C GLU A 157 6.86 10.42 13.72
N LYS A 158 6.92 11.39 14.64
CA LYS A 158 8.05 12.31 14.79
C LYS A 158 9.37 11.59 15.09
N ASN A 159 9.31 10.33 15.52
CA ASN A 159 10.48 9.49 15.78
C ASN A 159 11.08 8.92 14.47
N LEU A 160 10.37 9.02 13.33
CA LEU A 160 10.89 8.65 12.03
C LEU A 160 12.08 9.55 11.64
N GLU A 161 13.10 8.93 11.04
CA GLU A 161 14.15 9.67 10.35
C GLU A 161 13.54 10.66 9.34
N TRP A 162 14.15 11.85 9.20
CA TRP A 162 13.57 12.96 8.43
C TRP A 162 13.12 12.58 7.00
N CYS A 163 13.91 11.76 6.29
CA CYS A 163 13.56 11.32 4.94
C CYS A 163 12.30 10.43 4.91
N CYS A 164 12.08 9.65 5.97
CA CYS A 164 10.94 8.78 6.14
C CYS A 164 9.69 9.58 6.55
N LEU A 165 9.84 10.52 7.48
CA LEU A 165 8.75 11.42 7.88
C LEU A 165 8.24 12.26 6.71
N ARG A 166 9.16 12.84 5.92
CA ARG A 166 8.79 13.59 4.71
C ARG A 166 8.04 12.72 3.71
N LYS A 167 8.49 11.48 3.49
CA LYS A 167 7.83 10.54 2.59
C LYS A 167 6.43 10.16 3.10
N LEU A 168 6.26 10.00 4.42
CA LEU A 168 4.96 9.72 5.01
C LEU A 168 4.00 10.89 4.77
N ARG A 169 4.40 12.11 5.12
CA ARG A 169 3.56 13.32 4.95
C ARG A 169 3.13 13.54 3.51
N GLN A 170 4.05 13.35 2.56
CA GLN A 170 3.72 13.43 1.15
C GLN A 170 2.60 12.44 0.77
N ARG A 171 2.63 11.22 1.32
CA ARG A 171 1.59 10.20 1.06
C ARG A 171 0.27 10.52 1.74
N GLU A 172 0.29 11.16 2.89
CA GLU A 172 -0.94 11.65 3.55
C GLU A 172 -1.59 12.76 2.74
N GLU A 173 -0.79 13.71 2.22
CA GLU A 173 -1.28 14.79 1.36
C GLU A 173 -1.88 14.24 0.05
N GLU A 174 -1.17 13.32 -0.63
CA GLU A 174 -1.65 12.64 -1.84
C GLU A 174 -2.98 11.89 -1.57
N TYR A 175 -3.08 11.18 -0.44
CA TYR A 175 -4.31 10.48 -0.07
C TYR A 175 -5.46 11.43 0.27
N ALA A 176 -5.18 12.54 0.97
CA ALA A 176 -6.19 13.53 1.30
C ALA A 176 -6.69 14.32 0.08
N GLU A 177 -5.85 14.51 -0.93
CA GLU A 177 -6.26 15.05 -2.23
C GLU A 177 -7.16 14.07 -2.99
N ALA A 178 -6.72 12.81 -3.14
CA ALA A 178 -7.52 11.78 -3.81
C ALA A 178 -8.89 11.58 -3.16
N LYS A 179 -8.96 11.59 -1.82
CA LYS A 179 -10.23 11.49 -1.09
C LYS A 179 -11.17 12.68 -1.37
N ARG A 180 -10.63 13.89 -1.49
CA ARG A 180 -11.43 15.09 -1.83
C ARG A 180 -11.96 15.00 -3.26
N GLU A 181 -11.16 14.55 -4.21
CA GLU A 181 -11.60 14.32 -5.59
C GLU A 181 -12.70 13.25 -5.66
N GLU A 182 -12.56 12.14 -4.92
CA GLU A 182 -13.60 11.11 -4.82
C GLU A 182 -14.91 11.66 -4.21
N GLU A 183 -14.83 12.48 -3.16
CA GLU A 183 -16.00 13.12 -2.56
C GLU A 183 -16.68 14.10 -3.54
N GLU A 184 -15.91 14.90 -4.30
CA GLU A 184 -16.44 15.80 -5.33
C GLU A 184 -17.12 15.07 -6.50
N GLU A 185 -16.64 13.87 -6.84
CA GLU A 185 -17.24 13.01 -7.87
C GLU A 185 -18.50 12.26 -7.38
N VAL A 186 -18.58 11.93 -6.09
CA VAL A 186 -19.72 11.22 -5.48
C VAL A 186 -20.88 12.16 -5.09
N PHE A 187 -20.61 13.45 -4.85
CA PHE A 187 -21.63 14.48 -4.61
C PHE A 187 -21.85 15.42 -5.83
N PRO A 188 -22.31 14.93 -7.00
CA PRO A 188 -22.80 15.83 -8.02
C PRO A 188 -24.18 16.34 -7.59
N VAL A 189 -24.21 17.53 -6.98
CA VAL A 189 -25.39 18.40 -6.86
C VAL A 189 -26.62 17.72 -6.20
N THR A 190 -26.65 17.69 -4.87
CA THR A 190 -27.91 17.58 -4.11
C THR A 190 -27.97 18.67 -3.04
N GLU A 191 -27.90 19.93 -3.47
CA GLU A 191 -28.40 21.04 -2.65
C GLU A 191 -29.34 21.90 -3.51
N GLU A 192 -30.60 21.46 -3.55
CA GLU A 192 -31.70 22.41 -3.55
C GLU A 192 -31.61 23.23 -2.26
N SER A 193 -31.81 24.55 -2.38
CA SER A 193 -31.94 25.57 -1.33
C SER A 193 -30.68 26.30 -0.84
N GLN A 194 -30.30 27.39 -1.53
CA GLN A 194 -30.55 28.79 -1.07
C GLN A 194 -29.91 29.86 -2.00
N SER A 195 -30.62 30.17 -3.09
CA SER A 195 -31.05 31.52 -3.53
C SER A 195 -30.15 32.78 -3.50
N ALA A 196 -28.82 32.74 -3.66
CA ALA A 196 -28.07 34.01 -3.81
C ALA A 196 -26.84 34.05 -4.75
N PHE A 197 -26.39 32.95 -5.35
CA PHE A 197 -25.18 32.93 -6.21
C PHE A 197 -25.45 32.39 -7.63
N GLN A 198 -26.61 32.74 -8.20
CA GLN A 198 -27.22 32.03 -9.32
C GLN A 198 -26.56 32.22 -10.70
N GLU A 199 -25.70 33.22 -10.92
CA GLU A 199 -25.18 33.50 -12.28
C GLU A 199 -23.79 32.88 -12.58
N ASP A 200 -22.91 32.74 -11.58
CA ASP A 200 -21.53 32.27 -11.81
C ASP A 200 -21.40 30.74 -11.75
N VAL A 201 -22.26 30.08 -10.97
CA VAL A 201 -22.27 28.61 -10.78
C VAL A 201 -22.85 27.87 -11.98
N GLN A 202 -23.76 28.50 -12.73
CA GLN A 202 -24.38 27.90 -13.91
C GLN A 202 -23.34 27.65 -15.02
N MET A 203 -22.38 28.57 -15.20
CA MET A 203 -21.27 28.42 -16.16
C MET A 203 -20.37 27.23 -15.82
N GLY A 204 -20.09 27.01 -14.53
CA GLY A 204 -19.24 25.91 -14.04
C GLY A 204 -19.81 24.52 -14.36
N GLY A 205 -21.13 24.34 -14.23
CA GLY A 205 -21.80 23.08 -14.57
C GLY A 205 -21.82 22.78 -16.08
N TYR A 206 -21.97 23.81 -16.91
CA TYR A 206 -21.84 23.66 -18.37
C TYR A 206 -20.39 23.38 -18.78
N MET A 207 -19.42 24.06 -18.17
CA MET A 207 -17.99 23.78 -18.40
C MET A 207 -17.59 22.38 -17.97
N LYS A 208 -18.09 21.86 -16.83
CA LYS A 208 -17.83 20.47 -16.39
C LYS A 208 -18.43 19.47 -17.37
N LYS A 209 -19.69 19.67 -17.81
CA LYS A 209 -20.29 18.83 -18.86
C LYS A 209 -19.53 18.89 -20.19
N LEU A 210 -19.08 20.07 -20.61
CA LEU A 210 -18.27 20.24 -21.81
C LEU A 210 -16.93 19.52 -21.66
N ARG A 211 -16.30 19.63 -20.50
CA ARG A 211 -15.06 18.93 -20.17
C ARG A 211 -15.23 17.42 -20.20
N ASP A 212 -16.27 16.88 -19.58
CA ASP A 212 -16.57 15.44 -19.58
C ASP A 212 -16.88 14.92 -20.99
N MET A 213 -17.58 15.72 -21.82
CA MET A 213 -17.82 15.40 -23.23
C MET A 213 -16.53 15.38 -24.06
N VAL A 214 -15.54 16.19 -23.70
CA VAL A 214 -14.24 16.30 -24.40
C VAL A 214 -13.25 15.24 -23.93
N GLU A 215 -13.17 14.98 -22.62
CA GLU A 215 -12.18 14.09 -22.01
C GLU A 215 -12.59 12.62 -22.05
N ASN A 216 -13.90 12.31 -22.06
CA ASN A 216 -14.39 10.94 -22.02
C ASN A 216 -15.29 10.59 -23.24
N PRO A 217 -14.77 9.86 -24.25
CA PRO A 217 -15.55 9.45 -25.43
C PRO A 217 -16.66 8.44 -25.13
N HIS A 218 -16.67 7.86 -23.92
CA HIS A 218 -17.68 6.92 -23.45
C HIS A 218 -18.72 7.53 -22.50
N SER A 219 -18.71 8.86 -22.29
CA SER A 219 -19.63 9.63 -21.40
C SER A 219 -21.12 9.62 -21.81
N GLY A 220 -21.52 8.72 -22.71
CA GLY A 220 -22.90 8.54 -23.17
C GLY A 220 -23.12 9.05 -24.60
N LEU A 221 -24.37 9.42 -24.90
CA LEU A 221 -24.80 9.88 -26.22
C LEU A 221 -24.08 11.16 -26.71
N PRO A 222 -23.87 12.21 -25.89
CA PRO A 222 -23.23 13.43 -26.36
C PRO A 222 -21.71 13.30 -26.59
N GLY A 223 -20.99 12.56 -25.76
CA GLY A 223 -19.55 12.26 -25.98
C GLY A 223 -19.30 11.49 -27.27
N LYS A 224 -20.19 10.54 -27.61
CA LYS A 224 -20.15 9.81 -28.89
C LYS A 224 -20.39 10.72 -30.09
N ILE A 225 -21.31 11.69 -29.99
CA ILE A 225 -21.56 12.68 -31.05
C ILE A 225 -20.31 13.56 -31.24
N PHE A 226 -19.72 14.06 -30.16
CA PHE A 226 -18.53 14.90 -30.22
C PHE A 226 -17.33 14.16 -30.84
N ALA A 227 -17.09 12.91 -30.43
CA ALA A 227 -16.05 12.06 -31.01
C ALA A 227 -16.28 11.78 -32.51
N CYS A 228 -17.53 11.61 -32.95
CA CYS A 228 -17.85 11.44 -34.37
C CYS A 228 -17.56 12.73 -35.16
N LEU A 229 -17.99 13.88 -34.64
CA LEU A 229 -17.76 15.18 -35.28
C LEU A 229 -16.26 15.53 -35.38
N SER A 230 -15.46 15.20 -34.36
CA SER A 230 -14.02 15.45 -34.38
C SER A 230 -13.31 14.62 -35.45
N VAL A 231 -13.66 13.34 -35.60
CA VAL A 231 -13.14 12.47 -36.67
C VAL A 231 -13.56 12.97 -38.06
N ILE A 232 -14.80 13.41 -38.22
CA ILE A 232 -15.28 13.98 -39.49
C ILE A 232 -14.51 15.26 -39.83
N PHE A 233 -14.30 16.16 -38.86
CA PHE A 233 -13.56 17.39 -39.09
C PHE A 233 -12.10 17.12 -39.50
N VAL A 234 -11.42 16.19 -38.81
CA VAL A 234 -10.05 15.78 -39.15
C VAL A 234 -9.97 15.17 -40.56
N THR A 235 -10.95 14.35 -40.95
CA THR A 235 -10.96 13.74 -42.29
C THR A 235 -11.24 14.77 -43.40
N ILE A 236 -12.19 15.68 -43.20
CA ILE A 236 -12.46 16.77 -44.16
C ILE A 236 -11.24 17.65 -44.33
N THR A 237 -10.62 18.09 -43.23
CA THR A 237 -9.42 18.94 -43.30
C THR A 237 -8.24 18.24 -43.98
N ALA A 238 -8.04 16.94 -43.72
CA ALA A 238 -7.04 16.14 -44.43
C ALA A 238 -7.33 16.06 -45.94
N VAL A 239 -8.58 15.80 -46.34
CA VAL A 239 -8.97 15.76 -47.76
C VAL A 239 -8.79 17.12 -48.43
N THR A 240 -9.22 18.21 -47.79
CA THR A 240 -9.04 19.57 -48.31
C THR A 240 -7.56 19.93 -48.46
N LEU A 241 -6.70 19.52 -47.52
CA LEU A 241 -5.25 19.67 -47.63
C LEU A 241 -4.68 18.85 -48.78
N CYS A 242 -5.11 17.60 -48.96
CA CYS A 242 -4.71 16.76 -50.08
C CYS A 242 -5.08 17.40 -51.42
N ILE A 243 -6.31 17.90 -51.56
CA ILE A 243 -6.79 18.60 -52.77
C ILE A 243 -5.98 19.88 -53.00
N SER A 244 -5.73 20.68 -51.95
CA SER A 244 -4.97 21.93 -52.05
C SER A 244 -3.49 21.69 -52.42
N THR A 245 -2.96 20.52 -52.12
CA THR A 245 -1.57 20.12 -52.40
C THR A 245 -1.44 19.38 -53.75
N MET A 246 -2.56 19.09 -54.43
CA MET A 246 -2.57 18.56 -55.80
C MET A 246 -2.77 19.72 -56.80
N PRO A 247 -1.69 20.29 -57.37
CA PRO A 247 -1.79 21.39 -58.33
C PRO A 247 -2.49 21.00 -59.65
N ASP A 248 -2.54 19.71 -60.00
CA ASP A 248 -3.05 19.22 -61.29
C ASP A 248 -4.59 19.29 -61.45
N LEU A 249 -5.37 19.40 -60.37
CA LEU A 249 -6.83 19.54 -60.46
C LEU A 249 -7.31 20.99 -60.52
N ARG A 250 -6.42 21.97 -60.23
CA ARG A 250 -6.76 23.40 -60.27
C ARG A 250 -6.72 23.98 -61.69
N ASP A 251 -5.93 23.37 -62.58
CA ASP A 251 -5.77 23.82 -63.97
C ASP A 251 -6.87 23.32 -64.93
N GLU A 252 -7.72 22.36 -64.53
CA GLU A 252 -8.87 21.90 -65.33
C GLU A 252 -10.18 22.65 -65.02
N GLU A 253 -10.41 23.14 -63.80
CA GLU A 253 -11.61 23.94 -63.49
C GLU A 253 -11.58 25.34 -64.13
N GLU A 254 -10.41 26.00 -64.24
CA GLU A 254 -10.28 27.29 -64.95
C GLU A 254 -10.44 27.18 -66.47
N ARG A 255 -10.29 25.97 -67.06
CA ARG A 255 -10.52 25.74 -68.49
C ARG A 255 -11.98 25.50 -68.88
N VAL A 256 -12.84 25.13 -67.92
CA VAL A 256 -14.26 24.85 -68.16
C VAL A 256 -15.14 26.07 -67.81
N GLY A 257 -14.59 27.05 -67.08
CA GLY A 257 -15.29 28.27 -66.66
C GLY A 257 -15.12 29.52 -67.56
N ASN A 258 -14.44 29.42 -68.71
CA ASN A 258 -14.24 30.52 -69.67
C ASN A 258 -14.73 30.16 -71.08
#